data_AF-A0A4Z1KA87-F1
#
_entry.id   AF-A0A4Z1KA87-F1
#
_cell.length_a   1.000
_cell.length_b   1.000
_cell.length_c   1.000
_cell.angle_alpha   90.00
_cell.angle_beta   90.00
_cell.angle_gamma   90.00
#
_symmetry.space_group_name_H-M   'P 1'
#
loop_
_entity.id
_entity.type
_entity.pdbx_description
1 polymer ?
#
loop_
_entity_poly.entity_id
_entity_poly.type
_entity_poly.pdbx_seq_one_letter_code
_entity_poly.pdbx_strand_id
1 'polypeptide(L)'
;MSLSKEQLRKEAIAFCQAFVDGISPEIILSSHFSSSPRIKEHGPENLELPFLGKKFSGRKCLSDNQTCDDYFNILSRTLEFQPSPSTFPSPKSFIVDETCEIWGKKGVVSVVGSATFKSLKTGRT
;
A
#
# COMPACT_ATOMS: atom_id res chain seq x y z
N MET A 1 -20.30 4.42 -10.20
CA MET A 1 -21.01 4.24 -8.93
C MET A 1 -20.00 4.40 -7.80
N SER A 2 -20.34 5.10 -6.72
CA SER A 2 -19.52 5.16 -5.50
C SER A 2 -19.67 3.87 -4.71
N LEU A 3 -18.57 3.35 -4.15
CA LEU A 3 -18.60 2.18 -3.28
C LEU A 3 -19.25 2.57 -1.94
N SER A 4 -20.03 1.65 -1.37
CA SER A 4 -20.56 1.82 -0.02
C SER A 4 -19.46 1.69 1.04
N LYS A 5 -19.74 2.19 2.24
CA LYS A 5 -18.88 2.06 3.43
C LYS A 5 -18.43 0.63 3.67
N GLU A 6 -19.35 -0.31 3.51
CA GLU A 6 -19.12 -1.73 3.74
C GLU A 6 -18.24 -2.33 2.65
N GLN A 7 -18.44 -1.93 1.39
CA GLN A 7 -17.60 -2.35 0.27
C GLN A 7 -16.18 -1.81 0.43
N LEU A 8 -16.01 -0.51 0.70
CA LEU A 8 -14.70 0.10 0.95
C LEU A 8 -13.96 -0.62 2.06
N ARG A 9 -14.64 -0.88 3.19
CA ARG A 9 -14.07 -1.62 4.30
C ARG A 9 -13.65 -3.03 3.89
N LYS A 10 -14.53 -3.77 3.20
CA LYS A 10 -14.27 -5.15 2.76
C LYS A 10 -13.02 -5.22 1.87
N GLU A 11 -12.91 -4.33 0.90
CA GLU A 11 -11.76 -4.28 -0.01
C GLU A 11 -10.46 -3.94 0.73
N ALA A 12 -10.50 -2.98 1.66
CA ALA A 12 -9.34 -2.63 2.46
C ALA A 12 -8.87 -3.79 3.35
N ILE A 13 -9.81 -4.54 3.96
CA ILE A 13 -9.47 -5.74 4.75
C ILE A 13 -8.81 -6.79 3.86
N ALA A 14 -9.37 -7.05 2.69
CA ALA A 14 -8.83 -8.03 1.75
C ALA A 14 -7.39 -7.65 1.32
N PHE A 15 -7.14 -6.37 1.03
CA PHE A 15 -5.82 -5.87 0.73
C PHE A 15 -4.85 -6.04 1.91
N CYS A 16 -5.24 -5.62 3.12
CA CYS A 16 -4.42 -5.78 4.33
C CYS A 16 -4.06 -7.25 4.57
N GLN A 17 -5.01 -8.17 4.40
CA GLN A 17 -4.78 -9.59 4.55
C GLN A 17 -3.81 -10.14 3.49
N ALA A 18 -4.02 -9.80 2.21
CA ALA A 18 -3.11 -10.20 1.13
C ALA A 18 -1.68 -9.69 1.35
N PHE A 19 -1.54 -8.48 1.91
CA PHE A 19 -0.24 -7.90 2.25
C PHE A 19 0.46 -8.65 3.40
N VAL A 20 -0.28 -9.08 4.43
CA VAL A 20 0.24 -9.92 5.54
C VAL A 20 0.61 -11.31 5.07
N ASP A 21 -0.21 -11.91 4.21
CA ASP A 21 -0.01 -13.27 3.69
C ASP A 21 1.18 -13.37 2.71
N GLY A 22 1.84 -12.24 2.41
CA GLY A 22 2.99 -12.20 1.50
C GLY A 22 2.60 -12.51 0.06
N ILE A 23 1.37 -12.20 -0.34
CA ILE A 23 0.93 -12.34 -1.73
C ILE A 23 1.83 -11.48 -2.62
N SER A 24 2.16 -11.99 -3.81
CA SER A 24 3.10 -11.31 -4.70
C SER A 24 2.59 -9.92 -5.09
N PRO A 25 3.49 -8.92 -5.24
CA PRO A 25 3.11 -7.57 -5.65
C PRO A 25 2.28 -7.51 -6.95
N GLU A 26 2.56 -8.40 -7.90
CA GLU A 26 1.82 -8.51 -9.15
C GLU A 26 0.33 -8.81 -8.90
N ILE A 27 0.05 -9.80 -8.04
CA ILE A 27 -1.31 -10.22 -7.68
C ILE A 27 -1.99 -9.15 -6.83
N ILE A 28 -1.26 -8.52 -5.90
CA ILE A 28 -1.78 -7.40 -5.10
C ILE A 28 -2.24 -6.27 -6.02
N LEU A 29 -1.40 -5.87 -6.98
CA LEU A 29 -1.68 -4.80 -7.92
C LEU A 29 -2.76 -5.17 -8.95
N SER A 30 -2.93 -6.44 -9.31
CA SER A 30 -4.01 -6.85 -10.22
C SER A 30 -5.37 -6.97 -9.51
N SER A 31 -5.37 -7.37 -8.24
CA SER A 31 -6.58 -7.77 -7.53
C SER A 31 -7.17 -6.66 -6.65
N HIS A 32 -6.33 -5.81 -6.08
CA HIS A 32 -6.75 -4.79 -5.10
C HIS A 32 -6.62 -3.35 -5.61
N PHE A 33 -6.00 -3.15 -6.77
CA PHE A 33 -5.78 -1.83 -7.33
C PHE A 33 -6.58 -1.63 -8.62
N SER A 34 -6.97 -0.38 -8.88
CA SER A 34 -7.63 -0.01 -10.14
C SER A 34 -6.66 -0.11 -11.33
N SER A 35 -7.19 0.01 -12.56
CA SER A 35 -6.40 0.08 -13.80
C SER A 35 -5.43 1.26 -13.87
N SER A 36 -5.65 2.32 -13.11
CA SER A 36 -4.76 3.49 -13.04
C SER A 36 -4.34 3.75 -11.58
N PRO A 37 -3.56 2.84 -10.98
CA PRO A 37 -3.23 2.89 -9.56
C PRO A 37 -2.30 4.04 -9.24
N ARG A 38 -2.33 4.48 -7.98
CA ARG A 38 -1.45 5.54 -7.47
C ARG A 38 -1.06 5.20 -6.03
N ILE A 39 0.23 5.27 -5.74
CA ILE A 39 0.79 5.08 -4.40
C ILE A 39 1.55 6.36 -4.04
N LYS A 40 1.37 6.83 -2.81
CA LYS A 40 2.10 7.98 -2.27
C LYS A 40 2.66 7.60 -0.92
N GLU A 41 3.98 7.60 -0.83
CA GLU A 41 4.69 7.42 0.41
C GLU A 41 4.97 8.77 1.05
N HIS A 42 4.53 8.92 2.29
CA HIS A 42 4.67 10.15 3.05
C HIS A 42 5.90 10.07 3.94
N GLY A 43 6.72 11.10 3.93
CA GLY A 43 7.93 11.20 4.75
C GLY A 43 8.96 12.13 4.13
N PRO A 44 10.01 12.48 4.88
CA PRO A 44 11.15 13.21 4.33
C PRO A 44 11.90 12.33 3.32
N GLU A 45 12.48 12.96 2.30
CA GLU A 45 13.36 12.25 1.37
C GLU A 45 14.53 11.62 2.12
N ASN A 46 14.85 10.37 1.77
CA ASN A 46 15.89 9.61 2.44
C ASN A 46 16.58 8.68 1.45
N LEU A 47 17.92 8.71 1.42
CA LEU A 47 18.72 7.89 0.50
C LEU A 47 18.66 6.39 0.83
N GLU A 48 18.49 6.04 2.10
CA GLU A 48 18.37 4.65 2.58
C GLU A 48 16.95 4.10 2.37
N LEU A 49 15.95 4.97 2.26
CA LEU A 49 14.55 4.62 1.98
C LEU A 49 14.10 5.30 0.68
N PRO A 50 14.57 4.83 -0.49
CA PRO A 50 14.45 5.53 -1.76
C PRO A 50 13.01 5.61 -2.31
N PHE A 51 12.02 5.13 -1.56
CA PHE A 51 10.59 5.27 -1.85
C PHE A 51 9.92 6.42 -1.06
N LEU A 52 10.51 6.92 0.02
CA LEU A 52 9.93 7.99 0.83
C LEU A 52 9.85 9.32 0.08
N GLY A 53 8.78 10.08 0.33
CA GLY A 53 8.51 11.38 -0.31
C GLY A 53 8.08 11.26 -1.78
N LYS A 54 8.00 10.05 -2.33
CA LYS A 54 7.72 9.82 -3.75
C LYS A 54 6.26 9.45 -4.01
N LYS A 55 5.88 9.63 -5.27
CA LYS A 55 4.61 9.20 -5.83
C LYS A 55 4.90 8.21 -6.94
N PHE A 56 4.13 7.14 -6.98
CA PHE A 56 4.18 6.11 -8.01
C PHE A 56 2.81 6.03 -8.66
N SER A 57 2.75 5.85 -9.97
CA SER A 57 1.48 5.90 -10.70
C SER A 57 1.49 4.98 -11.91
N GLY A 58 0.35 4.37 -12.19
CA GLY A 58 0.22 3.42 -13.29
C GLY A 58 0.83 2.05 -12.96
N ARG A 59 0.58 1.12 -13.89
CA ARG A 59 1.26 -0.18 -13.95
C ARG A 59 2.43 -0.08 -14.92
N LYS A 60 3.39 -0.99 -14.81
CA LYS A 60 4.54 -1.04 -15.73
C LYS A 60 4.10 -1.21 -17.19
N CYS A 61 4.34 -0.20 -18.00
CA CYS A 61 4.29 -0.24 -19.46
C CYS A 61 5.69 0.08 -20.04
N LEU A 62 5.90 -0.19 -21.33
CA LEU A 62 7.21 -0.24 -22.00
C LEU A 62 8.11 1.02 -21.84
N SER A 63 7.57 2.15 -21.37
CA SER A 63 8.27 3.45 -21.31
C SER A 63 8.21 4.18 -19.97
N ASP A 64 7.55 3.62 -18.95
CA ASP A 64 7.26 4.37 -17.73
C ASP A 64 8.32 4.12 -16.64
N ASN A 65 8.88 5.21 -16.13
CA ASN A 65 9.71 5.22 -14.95
C ASN A 65 8.83 5.64 -13.75
N GLN A 66 8.91 4.94 -12.61
CA GLN A 66 8.20 5.27 -11.35
C GLN A 66 6.73 4.81 -11.30
N THR A 67 6.51 3.54 -11.63
CA THR A 67 5.22 2.86 -11.57
C THR A 67 4.93 2.24 -10.20
N CYS A 68 3.69 1.83 -9.96
CA CYS A 68 3.36 1.10 -8.73
C CYS A 68 4.09 -0.24 -8.63
N ASP A 69 4.42 -0.89 -9.77
CA ASP A 69 5.26 -2.08 -9.78
C ASP A 69 6.70 -1.74 -9.31
N ASP A 70 7.24 -0.58 -9.71
CA ASP A 70 8.56 -0.10 -9.24
C ASP A 70 8.55 0.17 -7.72
N TYR A 71 7.46 0.69 -7.17
CA TYR A 71 7.31 0.88 -5.73
C TYR A 71 7.53 -0.42 -4.97
N PHE A 72 6.80 -1.48 -5.32
CA PHE A 72 6.94 -2.77 -4.64
C PHE A 72 8.31 -3.41 -4.86
N ASN A 73 8.90 -3.24 -6.05
CA ASN A 73 10.25 -3.73 -6.33
C ASN A 73 11.32 -2.97 -5.51
N ILE A 74 11.19 -1.66 -5.34
CA ILE A 74 12.09 -0.87 -4.49
C ILE A 74 11.88 -1.25 -3.02
N LEU A 75 10.63 -1.32 -2.55
CA LEU A 75 10.29 -1.65 -1.17
C LEU A 75 10.87 -3.01 -0.77
N SER A 76 10.62 -4.05 -1.56
CA SER A 76 11.08 -5.42 -1.30
C SER A 76 12.59 -5.62 -1.37
N ARG A 77 13.33 -4.71 -2.04
CA ARG A 77 14.80 -4.68 -2.03
C ARG A 77 15.38 -3.87 -0.88
N THR A 78 14.57 -3.05 -0.23
CA THR A 78 15.02 -2.13 0.83
C THR A 78 14.70 -2.68 2.22
N LEU A 79 13.48 -3.19 2.40
CA LEU A 79 12.96 -3.64 3.68
C LEU A 79 12.41 -5.06 3.60
N GLU A 80 12.70 -5.83 4.64
CA GLU A 80 12.04 -7.08 4.98
C GLU A 80 10.86 -6.74 5.91
N PHE A 81 9.65 -7.11 5.50
CA PHE A 81 8.43 -6.94 6.29
C PHE A 81 8.21 -8.14 7.20
N GLN A 82 8.08 -7.89 8.50
CA GLN A 82 7.87 -8.93 9.51
C GLN A 82 6.51 -8.71 10.19
N PRO A 83 5.42 -9.21 9.58
CA PRO A 83 4.09 -9.05 10.14
C PRO A 83 3.91 -9.92 11.38
N SER A 84 3.07 -9.45 12.30
CA SER A 84 2.52 -10.22 13.41
C SER A 84 0.98 -10.33 13.30
N PRO A 85 0.32 -11.18 14.12
CA PRO A 85 -1.14 -11.22 14.18
C PRO A 85 -1.80 -9.88 14.58
N SER A 86 -1.03 -8.95 15.15
CA SER A 86 -1.49 -7.60 15.51
C SER A 86 -1.08 -6.53 14.50
N THR A 87 -0.62 -6.93 13.30
CA THR A 87 -0.17 -5.99 12.26
C THR A 87 -1.24 -4.98 11.90
N PHE A 88 -2.45 -5.48 11.65
CA PHE A 88 -3.60 -4.65 11.36
C PHE A 88 -4.63 -4.80 12.48
N PRO A 89 -5.36 -3.74 12.82
CA PRO A 89 -6.33 -3.78 13.89
C PRO A 89 -7.59 -4.52 13.43
N SER A 90 -8.53 -4.74 14.35
CA SER A 90 -9.80 -5.38 14.02
C SER A 90 -10.49 -4.69 12.83
N PRO A 91 -11.09 -5.43 11.88
CA PRO A 91 -11.89 -4.88 10.76
C PRO A 91 -12.86 -3.75 11.12
N LYS A 92 -13.45 -3.81 12.32
CA LYS A 92 -14.41 -2.81 12.80
C LYS A 92 -13.77 -1.44 13.13
N SER A 93 -12.46 -1.40 13.36
CA SER A 93 -11.70 -0.20 13.69
C SER A 93 -11.26 0.62 12.47
N PHE A 94 -11.46 0.08 11.25
CA PHE A 94 -11.11 0.78 10.02
C PHE A 94 -12.02 2.00 9.88
N ILE A 95 -11.41 3.18 9.80
CA ILE A 95 -12.11 4.45 9.62
C ILE A 95 -12.46 4.57 8.15
N VAL A 96 -13.73 4.72 7.84
CA VAL A 96 -14.22 4.80 6.46
C VAL A 96 -15.01 6.10 6.29
N ASP A 97 -14.60 6.89 5.30
CA ASP A 97 -15.28 8.10 4.87
C ASP A 97 -15.62 7.98 3.38
N GLU A 98 -16.89 7.77 3.07
CA GLU A 98 -17.41 7.65 1.71
C GLU A 98 -17.41 8.97 0.93
N THR A 99 -17.34 10.10 1.66
CA THR A 99 -17.47 11.45 1.11
C THR A 99 -16.14 12.11 0.83
N CYS A 100 -15.09 11.71 1.55
CA CYS A 100 -13.74 12.20 1.33
C CYS A 100 -13.28 11.92 -0.10
N GLU A 101 -12.71 12.93 -0.75
CA GLU A 101 -12.20 12.85 -2.11
C GLU A 101 -10.68 13.03 -2.13
N ILE A 102 -9.98 12.01 -2.62
CA ILE A 102 -8.54 12.05 -2.85
C ILE A 102 -8.31 11.79 -4.33
N TRP A 103 -7.59 12.69 -5.00
CA TRP A 103 -7.22 12.55 -6.40
C TRP A 103 -8.41 12.36 -7.36
N GLY A 104 -9.55 13.01 -7.10
CA GLY A 104 -10.75 12.87 -7.93
C GLY A 104 -11.50 11.56 -7.71
N LYS A 105 -11.15 10.79 -6.68
CA LYS A 105 -11.82 9.54 -6.29
C LYS A 105 -12.41 9.70 -4.90
N LYS A 106 -13.68 9.33 -4.76
CA LYS A 106 -14.42 9.35 -3.48
C LYS A 106 -14.29 8.03 -2.76
N GLY A 107 -14.28 8.09 -1.43
CA GLY A 107 -14.17 6.92 -0.57
C GLY A 107 -12.73 6.72 -0.09
N VAL A 108 -12.53 6.89 1.20
CA VAL A 108 -11.23 6.72 1.86
C VAL A 108 -11.38 5.73 3.01
N VAL A 109 -10.43 4.82 3.13
CA VAL A 109 -10.26 3.96 4.29
C VAL A 109 -8.92 4.26 4.92
N SER A 110 -8.92 4.56 6.21
CA SER A 110 -7.71 4.78 7.00
C SER A 110 -7.53 3.63 8.00
N VAL A 111 -6.33 3.04 7.97
CA VAL A 111 -5.95 1.90 8.81
C VAL A 111 -4.58 2.21 9.41
N VAL A 112 -4.46 2.06 10.73
CA VAL A 112 -3.17 2.18 11.42
C VAL A 112 -2.61 0.79 11.60
N GLY A 113 -1.61 0.44 10.77
CA GLY A 113 -0.86 -0.80 10.91
C GLY A 113 0.38 -0.62 11.78
N SER A 114 0.81 -1.67 12.47
CA SER A 114 2.03 -1.71 13.26
C SER A 114 2.79 -3.00 12.98
N ALA A 115 3.98 -2.89 12.41
CA ALA A 115 4.82 -4.05 12.11
C ALA A 115 6.29 -3.72 12.29
N THR A 116 7.08 -4.79 12.33
CA THR A 116 8.53 -4.70 12.34
C THR A 116 9.04 -4.71 10.91
N PHE A 117 9.96 -3.81 10.60
CA PHE A 117 10.66 -3.78 9.32
C PHE A 117 12.14 -3.90 9.57
N LYS A 118 12.83 -4.70 8.77
CA LYS A 118 14.28 -4.84 8.84
C LYS A 118 14.92 -4.34 7.55
N SER A 119 15.92 -3.48 7.67
CA SER A 119 16.72 -3.02 6.54
C SER A 119 17.48 -4.19 5.94
N LEU A 120 17.26 -4.47 4.65
CA LEU A 120 17.99 -5.52 3.94
C LEU A 120 19.46 -5.14 3.69
N LYS A 121 19.76 -3.85 3.61
CA LYS A 121 21.12 -3.34 3.45
C LYS A 121 21.96 -3.44 4.71
N THR A 122 21.37 -3.08 5.86
CA THR A 122 22.13 -2.94 7.13
C THR A 122 21.83 -4.04 8.15
N GLY A 123 20.76 -4.82 7.94
CA GLY A 123 20.27 -5.83 8.89
C GLY A 123 19.59 -5.27 10.13
N ARG A 124 19.49 -3.93 10.28
CA ARG A 124 18.89 -3.28 11.44
C ARG A 124 17.37 -3.33 11.37
N THR A 125 16.76 -3.55 12.53
CA THR A 125 15.32 -3.53 12.78
C THR A 125 14.90 -2.20 13.38
#